data_AF-A0A1K1LPR0-F1
#
_entry.id   AF-A0A1K1LPR0-F1
#
_cell.length_a   1.000
_cell.length_b   1.000
_cell.length_c   1.000
_cell.angle_alpha   90.00
_cell.angle_beta   90.00
_cell.angle_gamma   90.00
#
_symmetry.space_group_name_H-M   'P 1'
#
loop_
_entity.id
_entity.type
_entity.pdbx_description
1 polymer ?
#
loop_
_entity_poly.entity_id
_entity_poly.type
_entity_poly.pdbx_seq_one_letter_code
_entity_poly.pdbx_strand_id
1 'polypeptide(L)'
;MALDIDISSIFASTFGYTPKNFKVPNQPANNRRGTSYYGNASYNTSYFMAVKIGTLELYNPVISISSKKTIVQTPLVYRSGSVKELVSKDDFKINIKGIIIRDDNIFPDNEISELVDLYNRNAALPIYCALTSLVFSEGETVVITDLSFPATPGTQNIQAYEMNLISDLKFILNKA
;
A
#
# COMPACT_ATOMS: atom_id res chain seq x y z
N MET A 1 -15.58 -34.02 1.51
CA MET A 1 -14.18 -34.45 1.74
C MET A 1 -13.29 -33.30 1.34
N ALA A 2 -12.70 -32.59 2.30
CA ALA A 2 -11.72 -31.55 2.01
C ALA A 2 -10.38 -32.24 1.73
N LEU A 3 -9.76 -31.95 0.58
CA LEU A 3 -8.43 -32.43 0.26
C LEU A 3 -7.44 -31.54 0.99
N ASP A 4 -6.92 -32.02 2.12
CA ASP A 4 -5.91 -31.32 2.91
C ASP A 4 -4.53 -31.64 2.32
N ILE A 5 -4.05 -30.75 1.44
CA ILE A 5 -2.77 -30.90 0.76
C ILE A 5 -1.70 -30.22 1.62
N ASP A 6 -1.01 -31.00 2.45
CA ASP A 6 0.13 -30.50 3.22
C ASP A 6 1.38 -30.38 2.34
N ILE A 7 1.53 -29.18 1.75
CA ILE A 7 2.60 -28.79 0.83
C ILE A 7 3.99 -29.11 1.40
N SER A 8 4.17 -29.04 2.72
CA SER A 8 5.46 -29.27 3.38
C SER A 8 5.88 -30.76 3.36
N SER A 9 4.92 -31.66 3.54
CA SER A 9 5.11 -33.11 3.43
C SER A 9 5.36 -33.57 1.98
N ILE A 10 4.70 -32.91 1.02
CA ILE A 10 4.90 -33.16 -0.41
C ILE A 10 6.29 -32.69 -0.85
N PHE A 11 6.75 -31.54 -0.37
CA PHE A 11 8.10 -31.04 -0.67
C PHE A 11 9.18 -31.96 -0.11
N ALA A 12 9.02 -32.44 1.13
CA ALA A 12 9.94 -33.36 1.79
C ALA A 12 10.03 -34.71 1.06
N SER A 13 8.89 -35.25 0.61
CA SER A 13 8.82 -36.52 -0.13
C SER A 13 9.28 -36.41 -1.59
N THR A 14 9.10 -35.24 -2.23
CA THR A 14 9.49 -35.02 -3.64
C THR A 14 10.97 -34.70 -3.79
N PHE A 15 11.53 -33.88 -2.89
CA PHE A 15 12.89 -33.34 -3.05
C PHE A 15 13.90 -33.83 -2.01
N GLY A 16 13.47 -34.62 -1.01
CA GLY A 16 14.36 -35.27 -0.04
C GLY A 16 14.98 -34.35 1.00
N TYR A 17 14.52 -33.10 1.11
CA TYR A 17 14.91 -32.18 2.19
C TYR A 17 13.71 -31.38 2.69
N THR A 18 13.71 -31.10 4.00
CA THR A 18 12.76 -30.17 4.62
C THR A 18 13.35 -28.76 4.57
N PRO A 19 12.64 -27.76 4.04
CA PRO A 19 13.10 -26.39 4.12
C PRO A 19 13.25 -26.00 5.59
N LYS A 20 14.37 -25.34 5.94
CA LYS A 20 14.61 -24.91 7.31
C LYS A 20 13.53 -23.92 7.74
N ASN A 21 12.93 -24.17 8.91
CA ASN A 21 12.08 -23.19 9.58
C ASN A 21 12.88 -21.91 9.84
N PHE A 22 12.53 -20.83 9.15
CA PHE A 22 13.19 -19.54 9.28
C PHE A 22 12.53 -18.76 10.42
N LYS A 23 13.08 -18.86 11.63
CA LYS A 23 12.70 -17.98 12.75
C LYS A 23 13.45 -16.66 12.59
N VAL A 24 12.75 -15.57 12.28
CA VAL A 24 13.32 -14.22 12.26
C VAL A 24 13.41 -13.73 13.71
N PRO A 25 14.61 -13.62 14.31
CA PRO A 25 14.75 -13.36 15.75
C PRO A 25 14.49 -11.90 16.13
N ASN A 26 14.65 -10.97 15.19
CA ASN A 26 14.44 -9.54 15.41
C ASN A 26 13.89 -8.90 14.13
N GLN A 27 12.73 -8.26 14.24
CA GLN A 27 12.12 -7.50 13.15
C GLN A 27 12.54 -6.03 13.31
N PRO A 28 13.29 -5.44 12.36
CA PRO A 28 13.73 -4.06 12.49
C PRO A 28 12.51 -3.13 12.55
N ALA A 29 12.54 -2.17 13.46
CA ALA A 29 11.42 -1.22 13.65
C ALA A 29 11.33 -0.18 12.52
N ASN A 30 12.46 0.13 11.87
CA ASN A 30 12.56 1.20 10.88
C ASN A 30 13.04 0.68 9.53
N ASN A 31 12.65 1.37 8.45
CA ASN A 31 13.18 1.13 7.13
C ASN A 31 14.59 1.72 6.95
N ARG A 32 15.19 1.49 5.77
CA ARG A 32 16.53 1.99 5.42
C ARG A 32 16.66 3.52 5.53
N ARG A 33 15.55 4.26 5.38
CA ARG A 33 15.50 5.72 5.46
C ARG A 33 15.13 6.24 6.86
N GLY A 34 15.01 5.36 7.85
CA GLY A 34 14.74 5.71 9.24
C GLY A 34 13.27 5.94 9.58
N THR A 35 12.32 5.69 8.66
CA THR A 35 10.89 5.77 8.99
C THR A 35 10.41 4.48 9.64
N SER A 36 9.62 4.60 10.70
CA SER A 36 9.02 3.45 11.40
C SER A 36 8.07 2.66 10.50
N TYR A 37 8.18 1.34 10.54
CA TYR A 37 7.18 0.44 9.94
C TYR A 37 5.88 0.42 10.74
N TYR A 38 5.92 0.87 11.98
CA TYR A 38 4.85 0.72 12.94
C TYR A 38 4.29 2.10 13.30
N GLY A 39 2.96 2.25 13.19
CA GLY A 39 2.25 3.47 13.58
C GLY A 39 1.80 3.46 15.04
N ASN A 40 1.11 4.54 15.41
CA ASN A 40 0.63 4.71 16.77
C ASN A 40 -0.38 3.62 17.13
N ALA A 41 -0.29 3.13 18.36
CA ALA A 41 -1.18 2.10 18.88
C ALA A 41 -2.61 2.66 19.07
N SER A 42 -3.45 2.59 18.05
CA SER A 42 -4.89 2.57 18.30
C SER A 42 -5.23 1.25 18.97
N TYR A 43 -5.95 1.30 20.10
CA TYR A 43 -6.35 0.11 20.87
C TYR A 43 -5.18 -0.76 21.36
N ASN A 44 -4.08 -0.12 21.81
CA ASN A 44 -2.89 -0.78 22.38
C ASN A 44 -2.20 -1.79 21.44
N THR A 45 -2.53 -1.77 20.15
CA THR A 45 -1.97 -2.66 19.14
C THR A 45 -1.29 -1.82 18.07
N SER A 46 0.01 -2.05 17.86
CA SER A 46 0.72 -1.41 16.76
C SER A 46 0.44 -2.13 15.45
N TYR A 47 0.05 -1.39 14.42
CA TYR A 47 -0.18 -1.93 13.08
C TYR A 47 1.01 -1.68 12.16
N PHE A 48 1.32 -2.71 11.37
CA PHE A 48 2.37 -2.69 10.37
C PHE A 48 1.94 -1.83 9.17
N MET A 49 2.85 -0.99 8.69
CA MET A 49 2.68 -0.10 7.55
C MET A 49 1.60 0.97 7.75
N ALA A 50 1.62 1.63 8.91
CA ALA A 50 0.78 2.77 9.16
C ALA A 50 0.89 3.83 8.05
N VAL A 51 -0.25 4.38 7.66
CA VAL A 51 -0.36 5.39 6.62
C VAL A 51 -1.01 6.62 7.21
N LYS A 52 -0.35 7.77 7.02
CA LYS A 52 -0.89 9.08 7.36
C LYS A 52 -1.04 9.91 6.09
N ILE A 53 -2.20 10.50 5.90
CA ILE A 53 -2.51 11.39 4.77
C ILE A 53 -2.84 12.76 5.33
N GLY A 54 -1.99 13.75 5.02
CA GLY A 54 -2.08 15.07 5.63
C GLY A 54 -1.98 14.99 7.15
N THR A 55 -3.08 15.27 7.84
CA THR A 55 -3.19 15.21 9.29
C THR A 55 -3.83 13.91 9.81
N LEU A 56 -4.52 13.15 8.94
CA LEU A 56 -5.28 11.97 9.34
C LEU A 56 -4.41 10.71 9.30
N GLU A 57 -4.37 9.97 10.41
CA GLU A 57 -3.77 8.62 10.48
C GLU A 57 -4.87 7.60 10.19
N LEU A 58 -4.60 6.68 9.26
CA LEU A 58 -5.58 5.70 8.82
C LEU A 58 -5.63 4.49 9.77
N TYR A 59 -6.84 3.94 9.95
CA TYR A 59 -7.07 2.76 10.79
C TYR A 59 -6.70 1.47 10.05
N ASN A 60 -5.77 0.69 10.61
CA ASN A 60 -5.28 -0.60 10.10
C ASN A 60 -5.10 -0.65 8.57
N PRO A 61 -4.32 0.27 7.97
CA PRO A 61 -4.17 0.35 6.53
C PRO A 61 -3.21 -0.73 6.01
N VAL A 62 -3.55 -1.28 4.86
CA VAL A 62 -2.69 -2.11 4.01
C VAL A 62 -2.50 -1.33 2.72
N ILE A 63 -1.25 -1.01 2.41
CA ILE A 63 -0.87 -0.19 1.26
C ILE A 63 -0.22 -1.04 0.17
N SER A 64 -0.62 -0.78 -1.07
CA SER A 64 0.05 -1.29 -2.28
C SER A 64 0.39 -0.13 -3.20
N ILE A 65 1.57 -0.18 -3.82
CA ILE A 65 2.04 0.84 -4.77
C ILE A 65 2.48 0.16 -6.06
N SER A 66 2.01 0.68 -7.19
CA SER A 66 2.35 0.19 -8.53
C SER A 66 2.63 1.36 -9.47
N SER A 67 3.59 1.20 -10.38
CA SER A 67 3.86 2.16 -11.46
C SER A 67 4.33 1.38 -12.68
N LYS A 68 4.03 1.90 -13.85
CA LYS A 68 4.39 1.31 -15.13
C LYS A 68 5.33 2.26 -15.87
N LYS A 69 6.24 1.69 -16.67
CA LYS A 69 7.05 2.46 -17.61
C LYS A 69 6.50 2.26 -19.02
N THR A 70 6.42 3.35 -19.77
CA THR A 70 6.13 3.30 -21.19
C THR A 70 7.44 3.06 -21.94
N ILE A 71 7.56 1.88 -22.56
CA ILE A 71 8.76 1.44 -23.27
C ILE A 71 8.36 1.06 -24.69
N VAL A 72 8.98 1.71 -25.68
CA VAL A 72 8.83 1.36 -27.10
C VAL A 72 9.90 0.33 -27.44
N GLN A 73 9.51 -0.75 -28.13
CA GLN A 73 10.41 -1.82 -28.53
C GLN A 73 10.43 -1.94 -30.04
N THR A 74 11.56 -1.62 -30.65
CA THR A 74 11.73 -1.67 -32.10
C THR A 74 12.56 -2.90 -32.47
N PRO A 75 11.98 -3.91 -33.15
CA PRO A 75 12.73 -5.05 -33.64
C PRO A 75 13.67 -4.61 -34.78
N LEU A 76 14.92 -5.07 -34.76
CA LEU A 76 15.88 -4.83 -35.83
C LEU A 76 16.10 -6.09 -36.67
N VAL A 77 16.24 -5.91 -37.98
CA VAL A 77 16.55 -7.02 -38.89
C VAL A 77 18.00 -7.48 -38.67
N TYR A 78 18.28 -8.77 -38.81
CA TYR A 78 19.61 -9.39 -38.64
C TYR A 78 20.22 -9.31 -37.23
N ARG A 79 19.43 -8.97 -36.20
CA ARG A 79 19.88 -8.99 -34.81
C ARG A 79 18.89 -9.78 -33.94
N SER A 80 19.40 -10.63 -33.06
CA SER A 80 18.58 -11.21 -32.01
C SER A 80 18.32 -10.15 -30.94
N GLY A 81 17.07 -9.68 -30.86
CA GLY A 81 16.61 -8.70 -29.86
C GLY A 81 16.03 -7.41 -30.45
N SER A 82 15.32 -6.66 -29.61
CA SER A 82 14.77 -5.35 -29.92
C SER A 82 15.54 -4.24 -29.22
N VAL A 83 15.60 -3.06 -29.85
CA VAL A 83 16.02 -1.83 -29.16
C VAL A 83 14.88 -1.37 -28.29
N LYS A 84 15.16 -1.07 -27.01
CA LYS A 84 14.17 -0.59 -26.04
C LYS A 84 14.40 0.90 -25.78
N GLU A 85 13.40 1.71 -26.08
CA GLU A 85 13.39 3.13 -25.79
C GLU A 85 12.51 3.39 -24.56
N LEU A 86 13.08 4.02 -23.55
CA LEU A 86 12.37 4.38 -22.33
C LEU A 86 11.71 5.75 -22.55
N VAL A 87 10.40 5.76 -22.81
CA VAL A 87 9.67 7.00 -23.17
C VAL A 87 9.34 7.81 -21.93
N SER A 88 8.63 7.20 -20.99
CA SER A 88 8.17 7.87 -19.78
C SER A 88 7.94 6.87 -18.65
N LYS A 89 7.88 7.42 -17.43
CA LYS A 89 7.44 6.72 -16.23
C LYS A 89 6.04 7.23 -15.90
N ASP A 90 5.08 6.32 -15.76
CA ASP A 90 3.72 6.66 -15.37
C ASP A 90 3.68 6.96 -13.86
N ASP A 91 2.67 7.72 -13.45
CA ASP A 91 2.41 8.04 -12.06
C ASP A 91 2.24 6.76 -11.22
N PHE A 92 2.61 6.87 -9.94
CA PHE A 92 2.38 5.80 -9.00
C PHE A 92 0.90 5.72 -8.64
N LYS A 93 0.31 4.56 -8.88
CA LYS A 93 -1.01 4.18 -8.39
C LYS A 93 -0.86 3.52 -7.03
N ILE A 94 -1.55 4.09 -6.06
CA ILE A 94 -1.53 3.65 -4.66
C ILE A 94 -2.93 3.16 -4.33
N ASN A 95 -3.03 1.96 -3.78
CA ASN A 95 -4.29 1.43 -3.28
C ASN A 95 -4.10 1.12 -1.79
N ILE A 96 -4.99 1.72 -0.99
CA ILE A 96 -5.01 1.57 0.46
C ILE A 96 -6.33 0.90 0.84
N LYS A 97 -6.25 -0.19 1.59
CA LYS A 97 -7.40 -0.86 2.17
C LYS A 97 -7.25 -0.90 3.66
N GLY A 98 -8.31 -0.74 4.42
CA GLY A 98 -8.23 -0.85 5.87
C GLY A 98 -9.57 -1.16 6.49
N ILE A 99 -9.53 -1.34 7.80
CA ILE A 99 -10.71 -1.66 8.60
C ILE A 99 -10.72 -0.74 9.81
N ILE A 100 -11.79 0.04 9.93
CA ILE A 100 -12.12 0.82 11.11
C ILE A 100 -12.83 -0.12 12.08
N ILE A 101 -12.31 -0.20 13.29
CA ILE A 101 -12.87 -1.05 14.36
C ILE A 101 -13.01 -0.17 15.59
N ARG A 102 -14.17 -0.23 16.25
CA ARG A 102 -14.40 0.40 17.55
C ARG A 102 -14.61 -0.63 18.65
N ASP A 103 -13.97 -0.41 19.79
CA ASP A 103 -14.12 -1.25 20.99
C ASP A 103 -15.50 -1.13 21.64
N ASP A 104 -16.16 0.02 21.48
CA ASP A 104 -17.45 0.33 22.13
C ASP A 104 -18.66 -0.41 21.50
N ASN A 105 -18.43 -1.26 20.50
CA ASN A 105 -19.45 -1.94 19.69
C ASN A 105 -20.46 -1.00 18.97
N ILE A 106 -20.10 0.28 18.82
CA ILE A 106 -20.90 1.32 18.14
C ILE A 106 -20.40 1.49 16.70
N PHE A 107 -21.30 1.85 15.80
CA PHE A 107 -20.95 2.15 14.40
C PHE A 107 -20.00 3.37 14.32
N PRO A 108 -18.90 3.29 13.54
CA PRO A 108 -17.88 4.33 13.48
C PRO A 108 -18.29 5.52 12.59
N ASP A 109 -19.36 6.24 12.95
CA ASP A 109 -19.87 7.37 12.18
C ASP A 109 -18.83 8.50 12.03
N ASN A 110 -18.12 8.82 13.11
CA ASN A 110 -17.16 9.92 13.13
C ASN A 110 -15.96 9.63 12.22
N GLU A 111 -15.39 8.43 12.32
CA GLU A 111 -14.23 8.01 11.55
C GLU A 111 -14.55 7.90 10.05
N ILE A 112 -15.78 7.45 9.72
CA ILE A 112 -16.26 7.45 8.33
C ILE A 112 -16.43 8.89 7.83
N SER A 113 -17.01 9.78 8.64
CA SER A 113 -17.17 11.19 8.28
C SER A 113 -15.82 11.86 8.02
N GLU A 114 -14.81 11.59 8.86
CA GLU A 114 -13.45 12.12 8.67
C GLU A 114 -12.81 11.64 7.36
N LEU A 115 -13.01 10.38 6.99
CA LEU A 115 -12.55 9.84 5.69
C LEU A 115 -13.26 10.48 4.51
N VAL A 116 -14.58 10.68 4.62
CA VAL A 116 -15.38 11.34 3.57
C VAL A 116 -14.97 12.80 3.45
N ASP A 117 -14.73 13.50 4.57
CA ASP A 117 -14.23 14.87 4.57
C ASP A 117 -12.84 14.97 3.95
N LEU A 118 -11.96 14.00 4.22
CA LEU A 118 -10.65 13.91 3.57
C LEU A 118 -10.80 13.73 2.05
N TYR A 119 -11.71 12.87 1.61
CA TYR A 119 -12.00 12.65 0.19
C TYR A 119 -12.56 13.91 -0.49
N ASN A 120 -13.43 14.66 0.22
CA ASN A 120 -14.04 15.89 -0.30
C ASN A 120 -13.05 17.06 -0.40
N ARG A 121 -11.91 17.01 0.30
CA ARG A 121 -10.82 17.97 0.13
C ARG A 121 -10.12 17.65 -1.19
N ASN A 122 -10.61 18.25 -2.28
CA ASN A 122 -10.05 18.20 -3.64
C ASN A 122 -8.66 18.87 -3.73
N ALA A 123 -7.68 18.33 -3.00
CA ALA A 123 -6.34 18.88 -2.86
C ALA A 123 -5.31 17.75 -2.87
N ALA A 124 -4.11 18.06 -3.36
CA ALA A 124 -2.97 17.18 -3.24
C ALA A 124 -2.49 17.17 -1.77
N LEU A 125 -2.42 15.98 -1.17
CA LEU A 125 -2.09 15.80 0.24
C LEU A 125 -0.74 15.07 0.38
N PRO A 126 0.08 15.41 1.38
CA PRO A 126 1.29 14.64 1.65
C PRO A 126 0.92 13.27 2.26
N ILE A 127 1.62 12.22 1.85
CA ILE A 127 1.44 10.86 2.37
C ILE A 127 2.70 10.39 3.09
N TYR A 128 2.52 9.83 4.29
CA TYR A 128 3.61 9.29 5.10
C TYR A 128 3.35 7.83 5.42
N CYS A 129 4.26 6.97 4.98
CA CYS A 129 4.29 5.55 5.25
C CYS A 129 5.72 5.03 5.06
N ALA A 130 6.06 3.92 5.71
CA ALA A 130 7.35 3.26 5.48
C ALA A 130 7.53 2.80 4.03
N LEU A 131 6.46 2.46 3.30
CA LEU A 131 6.54 2.12 1.87
C LEU A 131 6.76 3.35 1.02
N THR A 132 5.92 4.37 1.20
CA THR A 132 5.96 5.59 0.39
C THR A 132 7.29 6.29 0.58
N SER A 133 7.85 6.31 1.78
CA SER A 133 9.18 6.90 2.02
C SER A 133 10.32 6.19 1.29
N LEU A 134 10.20 4.91 0.93
CA LEU A 134 11.21 4.20 0.12
C LEU A 134 11.03 4.46 -1.38
N VAL A 135 9.79 4.62 -1.82
CA VAL A 135 9.43 4.73 -3.24
C VAL A 135 9.47 6.19 -3.73
N PHE A 136 9.05 7.12 -2.88
CA PHE A 136 8.91 8.54 -3.19
C PHE A 136 10.14 9.34 -2.77
N SER A 137 10.30 10.46 -3.46
CA SER A 137 11.26 11.52 -3.15
C SER A 137 10.63 12.51 -2.17
N GLU A 138 11.45 13.36 -1.53
CA GLU A 138 10.93 14.37 -0.61
C GLU A 138 9.98 15.34 -1.33
N GLY A 139 8.82 15.60 -0.72
CA GLY A 139 7.84 16.57 -1.23
C GLY A 139 6.85 16.04 -2.27
N GLU A 140 6.80 14.73 -2.51
CA GLU A 140 5.75 14.13 -3.34
C GLU A 140 4.39 14.14 -2.62
N THR A 141 3.35 14.52 -3.34
CA THR A 141 1.97 14.56 -2.87
C THR A 141 1.13 13.50 -3.57
N VAL A 142 -0.03 13.19 -3.04
CA VAL A 142 -0.98 12.25 -3.63
C VAL A 142 -2.36 12.88 -3.71
N VAL A 143 -3.12 12.49 -4.73
CA VAL A 143 -4.50 12.88 -4.93
C VAL A 143 -5.37 11.64 -4.80
N ILE A 144 -6.45 11.73 -4.03
CA ILE A 144 -7.41 10.64 -3.87
C ILE A 144 -8.33 10.64 -5.10
N THR A 145 -8.44 9.51 -5.80
CA THR A 145 -9.31 9.37 -6.97
C THR A 145 -10.63 8.73 -6.60
N ASP A 146 -10.59 7.68 -5.78
CA ASP A 146 -11.76 6.87 -5.44
C ASP A 146 -11.75 6.49 -3.97
N LEU A 147 -12.93 6.51 -3.36
CA LEU A 147 -13.21 5.99 -2.03
C LEU A 147 -14.40 5.05 -2.12
N SER A 148 -14.26 3.83 -1.58
CA SER A 148 -15.32 2.83 -1.55
C SER A 148 -15.37 2.13 -0.19
N PHE A 149 -16.58 1.73 0.20
CA PHE A 149 -16.85 1.04 1.45
C PHE A 149 -17.42 -0.34 1.13
N PRO A 150 -16.58 -1.40 1.09
CA PRO A 150 -17.05 -2.74 0.76
C PRO A 150 -17.99 -3.28 1.85
N ALA A 151 -18.89 -4.19 1.45
CA ALA A 151 -19.81 -4.84 2.36
C ALA A 151 -19.03 -5.62 3.43
N THR A 152 -19.18 -5.21 4.69
CA THR A 152 -18.53 -5.86 5.83
C THR A 152 -19.52 -6.81 6.49
N PRO A 153 -19.14 -8.06 6.80
CA PRO A 153 -20.07 -9.02 7.39
C PRO A 153 -20.49 -8.63 8.82
N GLY A 154 -21.80 -8.48 9.03
CA GLY A 154 -22.56 -8.77 10.26
C GLY A 154 -22.24 -8.04 11.58
N THR A 155 -21.23 -7.17 11.64
CA THR A 155 -20.77 -6.56 12.89
C THR A 155 -20.91 -5.04 12.81
N GLN A 156 -21.62 -4.44 13.75
CA GLN A 156 -21.97 -3.01 13.71
C GLN A 156 -20.77 -2.09 13.97
N ASN A 157 -19.71 -2.59 14.59
CA ASN A 157 -18.55 -1.80 15.02
C ASN A 157 -17.37 -1.86 14.05
N ILE A 158 -17.56 -2.47 12.87
CA ILE A 158 -16.53 -2.71 11.88
C ILE A 158 -16.97 -2.12 10.55
N GLN A 159 -16.13 -1.28 9.97
CA GLN A 159 -16.32 -0.79 8.62
C GLN A 159 -15.00 -0.89 7.84
N ALA A 160 -15.01 -1.71 6.79
CA ALA A 160 -13.91 -1.72 5.83
C ALA A 160 -13.99 -0.53 4.86
N TYR A 161 -12.84 -0.04 4.43
CA TYR A 161 -12.71 1.00 3.41
C TYR A 161 -11.60 0.64 2.42
N GLU A 162 -11.76 1.10 1.19
CA GLU A 162 -10.78 1.01 0.12
C GLU A 162 -10.67 2.35 -0.60
N MET A 163 -9.44 2.83 -0.75
CA MET A 163 -9.11 4.12 -1.32
C MET A 163 -8.04 3.97 -2.40
N ASN A 164 -8.29 4.60 -3.55
CA ASN A 164 -7.32 4.70 -4.64
C ASN A 164 -6.75 6.11 -4.69
N LEU A 165 -5.44 6.20 -4.86
CA LEU A 165 -4.70 7.45 -4.97
C LEU A 165 -3.72 7.39 -6.13
N ILE A 166 -3.39 8.55 -6.67
CA ILE A 166 -2.36 8.73 -7.69
C ILE A 166 -1.32 9.72 -7.15
N SER A 167 -0.04 9.45 -7.38
CA SER A 167 1.03 10.39 -7.04
C SER A 167 0.97 11.63 -7.93
N ASP A 168 1.08 12.80 -7.33
CA ASP A 168 1.26 14.07 -8.01
C ASP A 168 2.69 14.57 -7.76
N LEU A 169 3.50 14.50 -8.82
CA LEU A 169 4.89 14.97 -8.79
C LEU A 169 4.89 16.46 -9.08
N LYS A 170 5.50 17.24 -8.19
CA LYS A 170 5.61 18.70 -8.33
C LYS A 170 6.27 19.07 -9.66
N PHE A 171 5.47 19.55 -10.61
CA PHE A 171 5.96 20.07 -11.88
C PHE A 171 6.41 21.52 -11.70
N ILE A 172 7.73 21.77 -11.80
CA ILE A 172 8.27 23.13 -11.86
C ILE A 172 8.34 23.54 -13.33
N LEU A 173 7.46 24.46 -13.72
CA LEU A 173 7.50 25.06 -15.05
C LEU A 173 8.67 26.06 -15.08
N ASN A 174 9.86 25.58 -15.45
CA ASN A 174 10.96 26.48 -15.75
C ASN A 174 10.58 27.26 -17.01
N LYS A 175 10.28 28.55 -16.86
CA LYS A 175 10.23 29.47 -17.99
C LYS A 175 11.60 29.42 -18.67
N ALA A 176 11.60 28.94 -19.91
CA ALA A 176 12.73 29.05 -20.83
C ALA A 176 13.02 30.52 -21.17
#